data_AF-A0A1Q9R2B2-F1
#
_entry.id   AF-A0A1Q9R2B2-F1
#
_cell.length_a   1.000
_cell.length_b   1.000
_cell.length_c   1.000
_cell.angle_alpha   90.00
_cell.angle_beta   90.00
_cell.angle_gamma   90.00
#
_symmetry.space_group_name_H-M   'P 1'
#
loop_
_entity.id
_entity.type
_entity.pdbx_description
1 polymer ?
#
loop_
_entity_poly.entity_id
_entity_poly.type
_entity_poly.pdbx_seq_one_letter_code
_entity_poly.pdbx_strand_id
1 'polypeptide(L)'
;MRKPLLATLFTSLLWSTVAPAEPTYIEKMTGLPAICSIDAIEQQTKVWGAERKYGEGSKPWSEAFHHRLDVVRVCVDDAKSKGKALYKAETDRLPQLKSELANMYVSWLGYLDHLIDDDRDAYLRVYEHSANQLKAQIDSM
;
A
#
# COMPACT_ATOMS: atom_id res chain seq x y z
N MET A 1 12.83 58.29 40.97
CA MET A 1 12.46 56.91 40.60
C MET A 1 12.50 56.80 39.08
N ARG A 2 13.47 56.06 38.53
CA ARG A 2 13.73 55.96 37.08
C ARG A 2 13.04 54.69 36.55
N LYS A 3 12.23 54.83 35.49
CA LYS A 3 11.64 53.70 34.73
C LYS A 3 12.73 53.03 33.89
N PRO A 4 12.71 51.70 33.72
CA PRO A 4 13.21 51.06 32.51
C PRO A 4 12.03 50.59 31.63
N LEU A 5 12.07 51.04 30.38
CA LEU A 5 11.42 50.42 29.23
C LEU A 5 12.23 49.18 28.80
N LEU A 6 11.62 48.33 27.95
CA LEU A 6 12.16 47.17 27.22
C LEU A 6 12.11 45.85 28.02
N ALA A 7 11.60 44.73 27.52
CA ALA A 7 11.39 44.32 26.15
C ALA A 7 10.17 43.38 26.03
N THR A 8 9.29 43.73 25.10
CA THR A 8 8.37 42.80 24.43
C THR A 8 9.22 41.81 23.62
N LEU A 9 9.53 40.65 24.20
CA LEU A 9 9.93 39.50 23.40
C LEU A 9 8.65 38.79 22.96
N PHE A 10 8.13 39.24 21.81
CA PHE A 10 7.27 38.43 20.96
C PHE A 10 8.08 37.19 20.54
N THR A 11 7.99 36.12 21.31
CA THR A 11 8.30 34.78 20.84
C THR A 11 7.19 34.37 19.89
N SER A 12 7.27 34.83 18.64
CA SER A 12 6.60 34.17 17.53
C SER A 12 7.22 32.78 17.40
N LEU A 13 6.65 31.82 18.15
CA LEU A 13 6.76 30.40 17.84
C LEU A 13 6.21 30.24 16.42
N LEU A 14 7.11 30.26 15.45
CA LEU A 14 6.92 29.68 14.14
C LEU A 14 6.71 28.18 14.38
N TRP A 15 5.47 27.81 14.73
CA TRP A 15 4.98 26.47 14.50
C TRP A 15 4.93 26.32 12.99
N SER A 16 6.06 25.94 12.40
CA SER A 16 6.09 25.30 11.11
C SER A 16 5.19 24.08 11.23
N THR A 17 3.95 24.24 10.77
CA THR A 17 3.06 23.13 10.48
C THR A 17 3.78 22.28 9.46
N VAL A 18 4.43 21.21 9.92
CA VAL A 18 4.83 20.11 9.06
C VAL A 18 3.51 19.47 8.62
N ALA A 19 2.91 20.03 7.58
CA ALA A 19 1.81 19.37 6.89
C ALA A 19 2.41 18.04 6.40
N PRO A 20 1.84 16.88 6.78
CA PRO A 20 2.31 15.63 6.21
C PRO A 20 2.14 15.76 4.70
N ALA A 21 3.24 15.58 3.97
CA ALA A 21 3.16 15.54 2.52
C ALA A 21 2.17 14.43 2.15
N GLU A 22 1.18 14.79 1.32
CA GLU A 22 0.23 13.81 0.81
C GLU A 22 1.00 12.66 0.15
N PRO A 23 0.64 11.39 0.43
CA PRO A 23 1.33 10.26 -0.16
C PRO A 23 1.29 10.34 -1.68
N THR A 24 2.44 10.06 -2.30
CA THR A 24 2.61 9.98 -3.74
C THR A 24 1.76 8.85 -4.32
N TYR A 25 1.55 8.88 -5.64
CA TYR A 25 0.86 7.79 -6.34
C TYR A 25 1.51 6.43 -6.06
N ILE A 26 2.84 6.34 -6.14
CA ILE A 26 3.59 5.10 -5.87
C ILE A 26 3.35 4.61 -4.44
N GLU A 27 3.40 5.49 -3.45
CA GLU A 27 3.15 5.13 -2.04
C GLU A 27 1.71 4.67 -1.81
N LYS A 28 0.72 5.35 -2.42
CA LYS A 28 -0.69 4.94 -2.36
C LYS A 28 -0.89 3.55 -2.97
N MET A 29 -0.25 3.28 -4.11
CA MET A 29 -0.34 1.99 -4.78
C MET A 29 0.34 0.88 -3.96
N THR A 30 1.51 1.14 -3.36
CA THR A 30 2.20 0.17 -2.48
C THR A 30 1.44 -0.10 -1.18
N GLY A 31 0.74 0.90 -0.64
CA GLY A 31 -0.02 0.75 0.60
C GLY A 31 -1.22 -0.21 0.47
N LEU A 32 -1.83 -0.31 -0.71
CA LEU A 32 -3.01 -1.14 -0.93
C LEU A 32 -2.74 -2.66 -0.74
N PRO A 33 -1.73 -3.27 -1.41
CA PRO A 33 -1.34 -4.66 -1.15
C PRO A 33 -0.86 -4.90 0.29
N ALA A 34 -0.24 -3.91 0.94
CA ALA A 34 0.26 -4.03 2.30
C ALA A 34 -0.87 -4.29 3.30
N ILE A 35 -2.00 -3.60 3.14
CA ILE A 35 -3.21 -3.85 3.97
C ILE A 35 -3.71 -5.28 3.77
N CYS A 36 -3.84 -5.73 2.52
CA CYS A 36 -4.29 -7.08 2.23
C CYS A 36 -3.32 -8.16 2.74
N SER A 37 -2.02 -7.87 2.77
CA SER A 37 -1.01 -8.76 3.34
C SER A 37 -1.17 -8.91 4.86
N ILE A 38 -1.51 -7.82 5.57
CA ILE A 38 -1.79 -7.86 7.01
C ILE A 38 -3.00 -8.75 7.28
N ASP A 39 -4.10 -8.56 6.55
CA ASP A 39 -5.29 -9.40 6.67
C ASP A 39 -4.97 -10.87 6.36
N ALA A 40 -4.19 -11.14 5.30
CA ALA A 40 -3.77 -12.48 4.93
C ALA A 40 -2.97 -13.18 6.04
N ILE A 41 -2.05 -12.45 6.68
CA ILE A 41 -1.24 -12.95 7.80
C ILE A 41 -2.12 -13.24 9.00
N GLU A 42 -3.02 -12.32 9.37
CA GLU A 42 -3.94 -12.51 10.49
C GLU A 42 -4.77 -13.79 10.30
N GLN A 43 -5.37 -13.98 9.12
CA GLN A 43 -6.16 -15.17 8.84
C GLN A 43 -5.29 -16.44 8.78
N GLN A 44 -4.05 -16.37 8.29
CA GLN A 44 -3.12 -17.49 8.28
C GLN A 44 -2.84 -18.01 9.70
N THR A 45 -2.78 -17.13 10.71
CA THR A 45 -2.62 -17.58 12.10
C THR A 45 -3.78 -18.44 12.59
N LYS A 46 -5.00 -18.18 12.11
CA LYS A 46 -6.20 -18.97 12.44
C LYS A 46 -6.16 -20.34 11.76
N VAL A 47 -5.68 -20.40 10.52
CA VAL A 47 -5.42 -21.66 9.80
C VAL A 47 -4.41 -22.52 10.58
N TRP A 48 -3.27 -21.95 10.95
CA TRP A 48 -2.26 -22.66 11.76
C TRP A 48 -2.80 -23.09 13.13
N GLY A 49 -3.64 -22.27 13.76
CA GLY A 49 -4.30 -22.64 15.00
C GLY A 49 -5.22 -23.86 14.85
N ALA A 50 -6.01 -23.90 13.77
CA ALA A 50 -6.88 -25.02 13.46
C ALA A 50 -6.09 -26.29 13.08
N GLU A 51 -5.02 -26.14 12.30
CA GLU A 51 -4.10 -27.22 11.93
C GLU A 51 -3.51 -27.89 13.17
N ARG A 52 -2.95 -27.09 14.09
CA ARG A 52 -2.33 -27.61 15.33
C ARG A 52 -3.33 -28.31 16.24
N LYS A 53 -4.59 -27.89 16.25
CA LYS A 53 -5.61 -28.40 17.18
C LYS A 53 -6.38 -29.60 16.63
N TYR A 54 -6.65 -29.61 15.33
CA TYR A 54 -7.57 -30.58 14.71
C TYR A 54 -6.91 -31.40 13.58
N GLY A 55 -5.71 -31.04 13.16
CA GLY A 55 -5.01 -31.61 12.01
C GLY A 55 -5.35 -30.89 10.70
N GLU A 56 -4.39 -30.87 9.79
CA GLU A 56 -4.59 -30.46 8.40
C GLU A 56 -5.67 -31.32 7.73
N GLY A 57 -6.48 -30.74 6.86
CA GLY A 57 -7.58 -31.43 6.17
C GLY A 57 -8.81 -31.70 7.02
N SER A 58 -8.78 -31.42 8.33
CA SER A 58 -9.97 -31.47 9.17
C SER A 58 -11.01 -30.42 8.75
N LYS A 59 -12.29 -30.64 9.07
CA LYS A 59 -13.35 -29.66 8.76
C LYS A 59 -13.05 -28.26 9.35
N PRO A 60 -12.65 -28.10 10.63
CA PRO A 60 -12.30 -26.79 11.16
C PRO A 60 -11.11 -26.14 10.47
N TRP A 61 -10.11 -26.93 10.05
CA TRP A 61 -8.98 -26.42 9.26
C TRP A 61 -9.42 -25.93 7.88
N SER A 62 -10.26 -26.71 7.18
CA SER A 62 -10.76 -26.36 5.86
C SER A 62 -11.62 -25.10 5.88
N GLU A 63 -12.45 -24.95 6.91
CA GLU A 63 -13.24 -23.72 7.13
C GLU A 63 -12.33 -22.51 7.34
N ALA A 64 -11.29 -22.62 8.18
CA ALA A 64 -10.33 -21.54 8.39
C ALA A 64 -9.54 -21.21 7.11
N PHE A 65 -9.15 -22.23 6.34
CA PHE A 65 -8.41 -22.06 5.08
C PHE A 65 -9.24 -21.33 4.03
N HIS A 66 -10.48 -21.77 3.76
CA HIS A 66 -11.36 -21.07 2.82
C HIS A 66 -11.71 -19.66 3.29
N HIS A 67 -11.93 -19.47 4.59
CA HIS A 67 -12.18 -18.14 5.14
C HIS A 67 -11.00 -17.19 4.89
N ARG A 68 -9.75 -17.66 5.04
CA ARG A 68 -8.56 -16.88 4.67
C ARG A 68 -8.61 -16.46 3.20
N LEU A 69 -8.90 -17.40 2.29
CA LEU A 69 -8.95 -17.10 0.85
C LEU A 69 -10.02 -16.04 0.54
N ASP A 70 -11.20 -16.14 1.14
CA ASP A 70 -12.29 -15.19 0.94
C ASP A 70 -11.93 -13.78 1.44
N VAL A 71 -11.35 -13.68 2.64
CA VAL A 71 -10.92 -12.38 3.21
C VAL A 71 -9.91 -11.70 2.30
N VAL A 72 -8.89 -12.44 1.86
CA VAL A 72 -7.85 -11.90 0.97
C VAL A 72 -8.43 -11.48 -0.37
N ARG A 73 -9.30 -12.32 -0.97
CA ARG A 73 -9.96 -12.00 -2.23
C ARG A 73 -10.76 -10.71 -2.15
N VAL A 74 -11.56 -10.54 -1.09
CA VAL A 74 -12.35 -9.32 -0.88
C VAL A 74 -11.43 -8.09 -0.75
N CYS A 75 -10.34 -8.19 -0.01
CA CYS A 75 -9.38 -7.10 0.09
C CYS A 75 -8.72 -6.78 -1.25
N VAL A 76 -8.30 -7.79 -2.01
CA VAL A 76 -7.68 -7.61 -3.34
C VAL A 76 -8.66 -6.95 -4.31
N ASP A 77 -9.94 -7.34 -4.32
CA ASP A 77 -10.95 -6.74 -5.19
C ASP A 77 -11.20 -5.26 -4.84
N ASP A 78 -11.27 -4.91 -3.56
CA ASP A 78 -11.36 -3.52 -3.11
C ASP A 78 -10.09 -2.72 -3.45
N ALA A 79 -8.91 -3.30 -3.23
CA ALA A 79 -7.63 -2.72 -3.61
C ALA A 79 -7.58 -2.41 -5.11
N LYS A 80 -7.96 -3.36 -5.98
CA LYS A 80 -8.05 -3.17 -7.44
C LYS A 80 -8.98 -2.02 -7.82
N SER A 81 -10.13 -1.92 -7.17
CA SER A 81 -11.08 -0.82 -7.39
C SER A 81 -10.45 0.54 -7.06
N LYS A 82 -9.81 0.66 -5.88
CA LYS A 82 -9.12 1.88 -5.44
C LYS A 82 -7.93 2.22 -6.34
N GLY A 83 -7.10 1.24 -6.67
CA GLY A 83 -5.94 1.40 -7.54
C GLY A 83 -6.33 1.84 -8.95
N LYS A 84 -7.45 1.35 -9.49
CA LYS A 84 -7.98 1.81 -10.79
C LYS A 84 -8.32 3.30 -10.77
N ALA A 85 -8.95 3.79 -9.70
CA ALA A 85 -9.27 5.19 -9.54
C ALA A 85 -8.00 6.06 -9.44
N LEU A 86 -7.02 5.61 -8.66
CA LEU A 86 -5.71 6.27 -8.53
C LEU A 86 -4.96 6.32 -9.87
N TYR A 87 -4.89 5.20 -10.59
CA TYR A 87 -4.23 5.11 -11.89
C TYR A 87 -4.86 6.07 -12.90
N LYS A 88 -6.20 6.13 -12.94
CA LYS A 88 -6.91 7.08 -13.80
C LYS A 88 -6.55 8.52 -13.46
N ALA A 89 -6.64 8.90 -12.18
CA ALA A 89 -6.34 10.26 -11.74
C ALA A 89 -4.90 10.67 -12.07
N GLU A 90 -3.94 9.75 -11.90
CA GLU A 90 -2.54 10.02 -12.18
C GLU A 90 -2.25 10.10 -13.68
N THR A 91 -2.90 9.28 -14.50
CA THR A 91 -2.81 9.35 -15.97
C THR A 91 -3.40 10.65 -16.51
N ASP A 92 -4.49 11.12 -15.92
CA ASP A 92 -5.10 12.41 -16.28
C ASP A 92 -4.19 13.59 -15.85
N ARG A 93 -3.45 13.44 -14.75
CA ARG A 93 -2.49 14.44 -14.23
C ARG A 93 -1.17 14.50 -15.01
N LEU A 94 -0.63 13.34 -15.41
CA LEU A 94 0.67 13.20 -16.08
C LEU A 94 0.53 12.39 -17.38
N PRO A 95 -0.20 12.89 -18.39
CA PRO A 95 -0.47 12.15 -19.63
C PRO A 95 0.79 11.77 -20.41
N GLN A 96 1.88 12.54 -20.26
CA GLN A 96 3.17 12.24 -20.88
C GLN A 96 3.85 10.99 -20.32
N LEU A 97 3.51 10.54 -19.10
CA LEU A 97 4.04 9.32 -18.47
C LEU A 97 3.07 8.13 -18.60
N LYS A 98 2.11 8.19 -19.51
CA LYS A 98 1.04 7.18 -19.62
C LYS A 98 1.56 5.76 -19.80
N SER A 99 2.66 5.58 -20.53
CA SER A 99 3.28 4.27 -20.77
C SER A 99 3.84 3.69 -19.47
N GLU A 100 4.60 4.49 -18.73
CA GLU A 100 5.24 4.09 -17.48
C GLU A 100 4.23 3.88 -16.36
N LEU A 101 3.21 4.73 -16.28
CA LEU A 101 2.07 4.56 -15.38
C LEU A 101 1.32 3.25 -15.67
N ALA A 102 1.09 2.93 -16.96
CA ALA A 102 0.44 1.68 -17.34
C ALA A 102 1.30 0.46 -16.98
N ASN A 103 2.60 0.51 -17.24
CA ASN A 103 3.53 -0.57 -16.90
C ASN A 103 3.55 -0.86 -15.39
N MET A 104 3.64 0.20 -14.57
CA MET A 104 3.57 0.05 -13.11
C MET A 104 2.19 -0.45 -12.65
N TYR A 105 1.11 0.02 -13.26
CA TYR A 105 -0.24 -0.42 -12.88
C TYR A 105 -0.46 -1.91 -13.19
N VAL A 106 0.02 -2.39 -14.34
CA VAL A 106 -0.11 -3.81 -14.74
C VAL A 106 0.72 -4.72 -13.84
N SER A 107 1.97 -4.35 -13.52
CA SER A 107 2.80 -5.13 -12.60
C SER A 107 2.22 -5.15 -11.18
N TRP A 108 1.62 -4.03 -10.74
CA TRP A 108 0.90 -3.93 -9.48
C TRP A 108 -0.32 -4.86 -9.43
N LEU A 109 -1.10 -4.94 -10.51
CA LEU A 109 -2.20 -5.90 -10.64
C LEU A 109 -1.69 -7.34 -10.53
N GLY A 110 -0.59 -7.66 -11.23
CA GLY A 110 0.03 -8.98 -11.16
C GLY A 110 0.52 -9.34 -9.76
N TYR A 111 1.08 -8.39 -9.03
CA TYR A 111 1.46 -8.57 -7.63
C TYR A 111 0.25 -8.84 -6.71
N LEU A 112 -0.84 -8.10 -6.88
CA LEU A 112 -2.08 -8.33 -6.12
C LEU A 112 -2.70 -9.70 -6.40
N ASP A 113 -2.64 -10.17 -7.65
CA ASP A 113 -3.20 -11.48 -8.03
C ASP A 113 -2.47 -12.64 -7.35
N HIS A 114 -1.17 -12.49 -7.06
CA HIS A 114 -0.32 -13.51 -6.45
C HIS A 114 0.02 -13.21 -4.98
N LEU A 115 -0.79 -12.39 -4.30
CA LEU A 115 -0.44 -11.86 -2.97
C LEU A 115 -0.26 -12.96 -1.90
N ILE A 116 -0.91 -14.10 -2.07
CA ILE A 116 -0.87 -15.23 -1.13
C ILE A 116 -0.22 -16.49 -1.71
N ASP A 117 0.31 -16.39 -2.94
CA ASP A 117 0.93 -17.50 -3.65
C ASP A 117 2.42 -17.60 -3.28
N ASP A 118 3.02 -18.77 -3.48
CA ASP A 118 4.43 -19.02 -3.16
C ASP A 118 5.39 -18.19 -4.04
N ASP A 119 4.93 -17.75 -5.21
CA ASP A 119 5.70 -16.93 -6.15
C ASP A 119 5.47 -15.42 -5.99
N ARG A 120 4.71 -14.99 -4.98
CA ARG A 120 4.47 -13.58 -4.62
C ARG A 120 5.69 -12.69 -4.75
N ASP A 121 6.82 -13.12 -4.22
CA ASP A 121 8.05 -12.32 -4.16
C ASP A 121 8.63 -12.05 -5.56
N ALA A 122 8.38 -12.92 -6.53
CA ALA A 122 8.75 -12.68 -7.92
C ALA A 122 7.93 -11.52 -8.50
N TYR A 123 6.61 -11.52 -8.29
CA TYR A 123 5.74 -10.44 -8.76
C TYR A 123 5.95 -9.13 -8.01
N LEU A 124 6.27 -9.18 -6.71
CA LEU A 124 6.66 -8.00 -5.93
C LEU A 124 7.88 -7.32 -6.56
N ARG A 125 8.93 -8.09 -6.91
CA ARG A 125 10.13 -7.53 -7.56
C ARG A 125 9.81 -6.88 -8.91
N VAL A 126 8.91 -7.46 -9.70
CA VAL A 126 8.46 -6.88 -10.98
C VAL A 126 7.73 -5.56 -10.73
N TYR A 127 6.84 -5.52 -9.74
CA TYR A 127 6.17 -4.29 -9.32
C TYR A 127 7.18 -3.22 -8.87
N GLU A 128 8.05 -3.54 -7.92
CA GLU A 128 9.08 -2.61 -7.40
C GLU A 128 9.98 -2.07 -8.52
N HIS A 129 10.38 -2.91 -9.46
CA HIS A 129 11.17 -2.49 -10.61
C HIS A 129 10.43 -1.43 -11.44
N SER A 130 9.19 -1.70 -11.81
CA SER A 130 8.38 -0.75 -12.60
C SER A 130 8.04 0.53 -11.82
N ALA A 131 7.85 0.46 -10.51
CA ALA A 131 7.63 1.61 -9.65
C ALA A 131 8.89 2.49 -9.58
N ASN A 132 10.08 1.87 -9.48
CA ASN A 132 11.35 2.59 -9.52
C ASN A 132 11.62 3.24 -10.88
N GLN A 133 11.23 2.58 -11.98
CA GLN A 133 11.29 3.18 -13.32
C GLN A 133 10.39 4.41 -13.45
N LEU A 134 9.14 4.32 -12.99
CA LEU A 134 8.23 5.47 -12.97
C LEU A 134 8.76 6.59 -12.10
N LYS A 135 9.27 6.27 -10.90
CA LYS A 135 9.90 7.24 -10.00
C LYS A 135 11.05 7.96 -10.68
N ALA A 136 11.93 7.23 -11.37
CA ALA A 136 13.05 7.83 -12.09
C ALA A 136 12.59 8.78 -13.21
N GLN A 137 11.51 8.45 -13.93
CA GLN A 137 10.93 9.39 -14.91
C GLN A 137 10.39 10.65 -14.25
N ILE A 138 9.62 10.51 -13.16
CA ILE A 138 9.10 11.65 -12.40
C ILE A 138 10.22 12.55 -11.87
N ASP A 139 11.30 11.95 -11.33
CA ASP A 139 12.43 12.67 -10.77
C ASP A 139 13.31 13.34 -11.86
N SER A 140 13.19 12.91 -13.12
CA SER A 140 13.94 13.45 -14.28
C SER A 140 13.23 14.57 -15.03
N MET A 141 11.95 14.81 -14.72
CA MET A 141 11.10 15.85 -15.30
C MET A 141 11.33 17.20 -14.64
#